data_AF-A0A965KIA4-F1
#
_entry.id   AF-A0A965KIA4-F1
#
_cell.length_a   1.000
_cell.length_b   1.000
_cell.length_c   1.000
_cell.angle_alpha   90.00
_cell.angle_beta   90.00
_cell.angle_gamma   90.00
#
_symmetry.space_group_name_H-M   'P 1'
#
loop_
_entity.id
_entity.type
_entity.pdbx_description
1 polymer ?
#
loop_
_entity_poly.entity_id
_entity_poly.type
_entity_poly.pdbx_seq_one_letter_code
_entity_poly.pdbx_strand_id
1 'polypeptide(L)'
;YETQIRPILKEHCTHCHGEEEKPKGGVDLRLRRFMDGKTEDGSPVLTPGDPEKSALWTLTRDGEMPKKGKKMPEHQLALLAAWIKAGAKISEAEPTGPLPPGVYVSKRDRSFWSFQPVTKPTLPRFADQPELGPIDALVRAKLQAKQLDFAPEADRATLIRRATLDLTGLPPTPAEAAAFVADTSPDAYAKLIDRLLASSAYGERWARHWLDVAGYADTNGYADADSIRPYAWRYRDYVIRSLNADKPWDRFIQEQLAGDELNAVSAANIATAVLDPSKIDALTATAYLRMGPDGTGDTVADLELAKNQSIADTLRIVTTSLTGLTVACAQCHDH
;
A
#
# COMPACT_ATOMS: atom_id res chain seq x y z
N TYR A 1 1.71 27.47 -1.91
CA TYR A 1 3.09 26.92 -2.00
C TYR A 1 3.07 25.40 -1.82
N GLU A 2 2.40 24.92 -0.79
CA GLU A 2 2.42 23.55 -0.28
C GLU A 2 1.90 22.50 -1.27
N THR A 3 0.86 22.83 -2.04
CA THR A 3 0.20 21.89 -2.97
C THR A 3 0.76 21.90 -4.39
N GLN A 4 1.42 22.99 -4.79
CA GLN A 4 1.86 23.19 -6.18
C GLN A 4 3.37 23.38 -6.29
N ILE A 5 3.98 24.18 -5.42
CA ILE A 5 5.39 24.56 -5.54
C ILE A 5 6.31 23.60 -4.80
N ARG A 6 5.97 23.22 -3.56
CA ARG A 6 6.77 22.26 -2.79
C ARG A 6 6.95 20.91 -3.53
N PRO A 7 5.91 20.32 -4.16
CA PRO A 7 6.08 19.10 -4.96
C PRO A 7 7.04 19.30 -6.14
N ILE A 8 6.96 20.44 -6.85
CA ILE A 8 7.88 20.79 -7.94
C ILE A 8 9.33 20.86 -7.44
N LEU A 9 9.56 21.54 -6.31
CA LEU A 9 10.88 21.64 -5.70
C LEU A 9 11.40 20.28 -5.24
N LYS A 10 10.54 19.43 -4.69
CA LYS A 10 10.90 18.06 -4.31
C LYS A 10 11.28 17.20 -5.52
N GLU A 11 10.54 17.33 -6.62
CA GLU A 11 10.79 16.60 -7.87
C GLU A 11 12.11 17.01 -8.53
N HIS A 12 12.43 18.30 -8.55
CA HIS A 12 13.52 18.83 -9.38
C HIS A 12 14.74 19.35 -8.61
N CYS A 13 14.63 19.67 -7.32
CA CYS A 13 15.62 20.51 -6.64
C CYS A 13 16.17 19.91 -5.33
N THR A 14 15.31 19.47 -4.41
CA THR A 14 15.72 19.24 -3.01
C THR A 14 16.74 18.13 -2.84
N HIS A 15 16.76 17.14 -3.74
CA HIS A 15 17.74 16.05 -3.69
C HIS A 15 19.18 16.59 -3.64
N CYS A 16 19.57 17.43 -4.60
CA CYS A 16 20.90 18.02 -4.64
C CYS A 16 21.03 19.29 -3.80
N HIS A 17 19.94 20.01 -3.58
CA HIS A 17 19.91 21.30 -2.88
C HIS A 17 19.18 21.17 -1.53
N GLY A 18 19.67 20.27 -0.67
CA GLY A 18 19.23 20.17 0.73
C GLY A 18 19.27 18.77 1.34
N GLU A 19 18.89 17.73 0.60
CA GLU A 19 18.77 16.37 1.14
C GLU A 19 20.13 15.65 1.28
N GLU A 20 21.08 15.95 0.39
CA GLU A 20 22.48 15.51 0.51
C GLU A 20 23.18 16.17 1.72
N GLU A 21 24.14 15.47 2.34
CA GLU A 21 24.93 15.98 3.48
C GLU A 21 25.62 17.32 3.18
N LYS A 22 26.00 17.54 1.91
CA LYS A 22 26.56 18.79 1.39
C LYS A 22 25.70 19.31 0.24
N PRO A 23 24.79 20.27 0.49
CA PRO A 23 23.95 20.85 -0.55
C PRO A 23 24.79 21.49 -1.66
N LYS A 24 24.50 21.17 -2.92
CA LYS A 24 25.18 21.75 -4.07
C LYS A 24 24.90 23.25 -4.15
N GLY A 25 25.93 24.03 -4.50
CA GLY A 25 25.81 25.48 -4.61
C GLY A 25 25.53 26.19 -3.28
N GLY A 26 25.71 25.51 -2.14
CA GLY A 26 25.51 26.07 -0.81
C GLY A 26 24.06 26.44 -0.46
N VAL A 27 23.08 25.97 -1.23
CA VAL A 27 21.67 26.34 -1.06
C VAL A 27 20.82 25.16 -0.61
N ASP A 28 19.90 25.43 0.33
CA ASP A 28 18.88 24.48 0.78
C ASP A 28 17.50 24.97 0.32
N LEU A 29 16.83 24.18 -0.48
CA LEU A 29 15.52 24.48 -1.08
C LEU A 29 14.38 23.68 -0.43
N ARG A 30 14.64 22.96 0.66
CA ARG A 30 13.63 22.12 1.34
C ARG A 30 12.54 22.95 2.04
N LEU A 31 12.89 24.15 2.50
CA LEU A 31 11.98 25.09 3.16
C LEU A 31 12.07 26.46 2.50
N ARG A 32 10.95 27.17 2.40
CA ARG A 32 10.91 28.53 1.87
C ARG A 32 11.84 29.45 2.67
N ARG A 33 11.89 29.37 4.01
CA ARG A 33 12.78 30.26 4.78
C ARG A 33 14.28 30.08 4.50
N PHE A 34 14.69 28.91 3.98
CA PHE A 34 16.07 28.70 3.57
C PHE A 34 16.42 29.39 2.24
N MET A 35 15.40 29.75 1.45
CA MET A 35 15.56 30.45 0.18
C MET A 35 15.80 31.95 0.35
N ASP A 36 15.75 32.50 1.57
CA ASP A 36 16.10 33.91 1.84
C ASP A 36 17.62 34.16 1.79
N GLY A 37 18.41 33.09 1.61
CA GLY A 37 19.86 33.16 1.47
C GLY A 37 20.34 33.62 0.09
N LYS A 38 21.64 33.45 -0.12
CA LYS A 38 22.33 33.72 -1.39
C LYS A 38 22.95 32.44 -1.93
N THR A 39 23.09 32.36 -3.24
CA THR A 39 23.91 31.36 -3.93
C THR A 39 25.40 31.64 -3.69
N GLU A 40 26.28 30.69 -4.03
CA GLU A 40 27.74 30.82 -3.91
C GLU A 40 28.33 32.04 -4.63
N ASP A 41 27.73 32.47 -5.75
CA ASP A 41 28.11 33.67 -6.51
C ASP A 41 27.59 34.99 -5.90
N GLY A 42 26.85 34.91 -4.79
CA GLY A 42 26.30 36.06 -4.07
C GLY A 42 24.94 36.56 -4.57
N SER A 43 24.36 35.93 -5.61
CA SER A 43 23.01 36.25 -6.10
C SER A 43 21.94 35.83 -5.07
N PRO A 44 20.81 36.56 -4.93
CA PRO A 44 19.69 36.10 -4.10
C PRO A 44 19.11 34.81 -4.67
N VAL A 45 18.94 33.79 -3.82
CA VAL A 45 18.26 32.55 -4.24
C VAL A 45 16.83 32.87 -4.67
N LEU A 46 16.16 33.70 -3.87
CA LEU A 46 14.78 34.09 -4.07
C LEU A 46 14.55 35.54 -3.61
N THR A 47 14.02 36.36 -4.50
CA THR A 47 13.57 37.72 -4.22
C THR A 47 12.03 37.77 -4.33
N PRO A 48 11.29 37.80 -3.21
CA PRO A 48 9.83 37.88 -3.24
C PRO A 48 9.32 39.05 -4.08
N GLY A 49 8.41 38.77 -5.02
CA GLY A 49 7.80 39.75 -5.91
C GLY A 49 8.56 39.99 -7.21
N ASP A 50 9.82 39.54 -7.33
CA ASP A 50 10.67 39.80 -8.50
C ASP A 50 11.35 38.50 -8.99
N PRO A 51 10.69 37.75 -9.90
CA PRO A 51 11.26 36.53 -10.47
C PRO A 51 12.61 36.76 -11.15
N GLU A 52 12.80 37.88 -11.85
CA GLU A 52 14.03 38.15 -12.61
C GLU A 52 15.25 38.42 -11.70
N LYS A 53 15.02 38.78 -10.43
CA LYS A 53 16.07 38.86 -9.40
C LYS A 53 16.19 37.60 -8.53
N SER A 54 15.53 36.51 -8.90
CA SER A 54 15.54 35.25 -8.17
C SER A 54 16.34 34.21 -8.96
N ALA A 55 17.51 33.81 -8.47
CA ALA A 55 18.33 32.78 -9.13
C ALA A 55 17.55 31.47 -9.33
N LEU A 56 16.66 31.12 -8.40
CA LEU A 56 15.76 29.97 -8.52
C LEU A 56 14.91 30.00 -9.81
N TRP A 57 14.47 31.18 -10.25
CA TRP A 57 13.69 31.34 -11.49
C TRP A 57 14.59 31.39 -12.73
N THR A 58 15.62 32.24 -12.73
CA THR A 58 16.44 32.44 -13.93
C THR A 58 17.13 31.15 -14.36
N LEU A 59 17.74 30.43 -13.41
CA LEU A 59 18.44 29.17 -13.68
C LEU A 59 17.49 28.07 -14.18
N THR A 60 16.24 28.04 -13.71
CA THR A 60 15.26 27.03 -14.14
C THR A 60 14.64 27.38 -15.50
N ARG A 61 14.29 28.65 -15.72
CA ARG A 61 13.80 29.18 -17.01
C ARG A 61 14.82 28.96 -18.12
N ASP A 62 16.08 29.28 -17.86
CA ASP A 62 17.16 29.19 -18.84
C ASP A 62 17.62 27.72 -19.04
N GLY A 63 17.05 26.79 -18.25
CA GLY A 63 17.27 25.36 -18.37
C GLY A 63 18.65 24.91 -17.90
N GLU A 64 19.33 25.73 -17.10
CA GLU A 64 20.58 25.39 -16.42
C GLU A 64 20.34 24.46 -15.22
N MET A 65 19.17 24.60 -14.59
CA MET A 65 18.70 23.74 -13.52
C MET A 65 17.37 23.05 -13.89
N PRO A 66 17.21 21.75 -13.55
CA PRO A 66 18.20 20.89 -12.92
C PRO A 66 19.34 20.47 -13.88
N LYS A 67 20.61 20.52 -13.41
CA LYS A 67 21.80 20.15 -14.21
C LYS A 67 21.79 18.70 -14.69
N LYS A 68 21.18 17.83 -13.90
CA LYS A 68 20.97 16.41 -14.20
C LYS A 68 19.49 16.11 -13.98
N GLY A 69 18.89 15.34 -14.86
CA GLY A 69 17.46 14.98 -14.78
C GLY A 69 16.61 15.69 -15.84
N LYS A 70 15.30 15.54 -15.72
CA LYS A 70 14.33 16.14 -16.65
C LYS A 70 14.21 17.63 -16.38
N LYS A 71 14.24 18.42 -17.46
CA LYS A 71 13.89 19.85 -17.39
C LYS A 71 12.46 20.01 -16.90
N MET A 72 12.21 21.10 -16.19
CA MET A 72 10.88 21.43 -15.71
C MET A 72 9.96 21.72 -16.91
N PRO A 73 8.77 21.12 -16.96
CA PRO A 73 7.79 21.43 -18.00
C PRO A 73 7.26 22.87 -17.84
N GLU A 74 6.84 23.49 -18.95
CA GLU A 74 6.44 24.90 -18.99
C GLU A 74 5.37 25.28 -17.95
N HIS A 75 4.41 24.38 -17.70
CA HIS A 75 3.35 24.63 -16.71
C HIS A 75 3.90 24.73 -15.27
N GLN A 76 4.95 23.97 -14.92
CA GLN A 76 5.60 24.06 -13.61
C GLN A 76 6.45 25.32 -13.49
N LEU A 77 7.15 25.71 -14.57
CA LEU A 77 7.86 27.00 -14.63
C LEU A 77 6.90 28.17 -14.44
N ALA A 78 5.74 28.15 -15.11
CA ALA A 78 4.72 29.17 -14.95
C ALA A 78 4.19 29.27 -13.51
N LEU A 79 3.97 28.13 -12.84
CA LEU A 79 3.58 28.09 -11.42
C LEU A 79 4.67 28.67 -10.52
N LEU A 80 5.94 28.33 -10.76
CA LEU A 80 7.08 28.85 -9.99
C LEU A 80 7.17 30.38 -10.14
N ALA A 81 7.15 30.91 -11.36
CA ALA A 81 7.18 32.35 -11.62
C ALA A 81 6.00 33.08 -10.95
N ALA A 82 4.78 32.54 -11.08
CA ALA A 82 3.59 33.12 -10.48
C ALA A 82 3.68 33.18 -8.95
N TRP A 83 4.18 32.12 -8.32
CA TRP A 83 4.38 32.09 -6.88
C TRP A 83 5.41 33.11 -6.40
N ILE A 84 6.56 33.23 -7.08
CA ILE A 84 7.59 34.22 -6.75
C ILE A 84 7.01 35.63 -6.89
N LYS A 85 6.34 35.93 -8.01
CA LYS A 85 5.69 37.22 -8.27
C LYS A 85 4.61 37.57 -7.23
N ALA A 86 3.91 36.57 -6.70
CA ALA A 86 2.94 36.74 -5.61
C ALA A 86 3.57 36.95 -4.22
N GLY A 87 4.90 37.11 -4.15
CA GLY A 87 5.65 37.35 -2.92
C GLY A 87 6.14 36.07 -2.24
N ALA A 88 6.21 34.95 -2.97
CA ALA A 88 6.74 33.67 -2.48
C ALA A 88 6.14 33.21 -1.14
N LYS A 89 4.84 33.42 -0.96
CA LYS A 89 4.14 33.17 0.30
C LYS A 89 3.94 31.68 0.57
N ILE A 90 3.96 31.33 1.84
CA ILE A 90 3.57 30.01 2.36
C ILE A 90 2.32 30.17 3.21
N SER A 91 1.53 29.10 3.29
CA SER A 91 0.30 29.03 4.07
C SER A 91 0.53 28.32 5.40
N GLU A 92 1.53 27.45 5.46
CA GLU A 92 1.86 26.64 6.63
C GLU A 92 3.12 27.17 7.31
N ALA A 93 3.15 27.11 8.65
CA ALA A 93 4.31 27.48 9.43
C ALA A 93 5.45 26.45 9.27
N GLU A 94 6.65 26.93 9.00
CA GLU A 94 7.85 26.10 8.91
C GLU A 94 8.52 25.90 10.28
N PRO A 95 9.19 24.76 10.51
CA PRO A 95 9.90 24.52 11.75
C PRO A 95 11.06 25.52 11.91
N THR A 96 11.31 25.97 13.14
CA THR A 96 12.46 26.80 13.49
C THR A 96 13.71 25.93 13.72
N GLY A 97 14.88 26.40 13.29
CA GLY A 97 16.16 25.69 13.51
C GLY A 97 16.69 24.97 12.26
N PRO A 98 17.80 24.23 12.33
CA PRO A 98 18.29 23.44 11.20
C PRO A 98 17.39 22.23 10.92
N LEU A 99 17.42 21.71 9.69
CA LEU A 99 16.88 20.40 9.37
C LEU A 99 18.01 19.35 9.41
N PRO A 100 17.75 18.12 9.87
CA PRO A 100 18.71 17.02 9.70
C PRO A 100 18.95 16.75 8.20
N PRO A 101 20.05 16.08 7.83
CA PRO A 101 20.25 15.57 6.48
C PRO A 101 19.07 14.67 6.02
N GLY A 102 18.83 14.61 4.72
CA GLY A 102 17.77 13.80 4.13
C GLY A 102 16.44 14.54 3.88
N VAL A 103 15.41 13.76 3.57
CA VAL A 103 14.08 14.24 3.15
C VAL A 103 13.38 14.97 4.29
N TYR A 104 12.84 16.16 4.01
CA TYR A 104 11.99 16.86 4.95
C TYR A 104 10.56 16.31 4.92
N VAL A 105 10.12 15.68 6.02
CA VAL A 105 8.75 15.22 6.21
C VAL A 105 8.01 16.19 7.13
N SER A 106 7.08 16.96 6.57
CA SER A 106 6.34 18.00 7.29
C SER A 106 5.23 17.43 8.17
N LYS A 107 4.65 18.29 9.04
CA LYS A 107 3.45 17.93 9.81
C LYS A 107 2.28 17.52 8.90
N ARG A 108 2.14 18.19 7.76
CA ARG A 108 1.12 17.86 6.75
C ARG A 108 1.32 16.47 6.20
N ASP A 109 2.56 16.11 5.83
CA ASP A 109 2.89 14.79 5.29
C ASP A 109 2.59 13.68 6.31
N ARG A 110 2.89 13.93 7.59
CA ARG A 110 2.55 13.02 8.70
C ARG A 110 1.05 12.94 9.00
N SER A 111 0.27 13.93 8.57
CA SER A 111 -1.19 13.96 8.70
C SER A 111 -1.92 13.31 7.53
N PHE A 112 -1.20 12.63 6.63
CA PHE A 112 -1.83 11.94 5.51
C PHE A 112 -2.87 10.92 6.01
N TRP A 113 -4.02 10.88 5.33
CA TRP A 113 -5.24 10.27 5.84
C TRP A 113 -5.08 8.78 6.18
N SER A 114 -4.28 8.04 5.40
CA SER A 114 -4.09 6.59 5.58
C SER A 114 -3.12 6.24 6.70
N PHE A 115 -2.37 7.21 7.22
CA PHE A 115 -1.45 7.02 8.35
C PHE A 115 -2.05 7.48 9.68
N GLN A 116 -3.29 7.98 9.67
CA GLN A 116 -4.00 8.31 10.90
C GLN A 116 -4.65 7.06 11.49
N PRO A 117 -4.75 6.96 12.83
CA PRO A 117 -5.52 5.90 13.46
C PRO A 117 -6.96 5.84 12.92
N VAL A 118 -7.43 4.64 12.60
CA VAL A 118 -8.82 4.43 12.19
C VAL A 118 -9.74 4.70 13.38
N THR A 119 -10.68 5.62 13.21
CA THR A 119 -11.69 5.95 14.22
C THR A 119 -13.07 5.46 13.76
N LYS A 120 -13.88 4.95 14.69
CA LYS A 120 -15.25 4.52 14.37
C LYS A 120 -16.10 5.77 14.05
N PRO A 121 -16.66 5.89 12.83
CA PRO A 121 -17.47 7.05 12.50
C PRO A 121 -18.81 7.00 13.23
N THR A 122 -19.43 8.17 13.42
CA THR A 122 -20.84 8.23 13.81
C THR A 122 -21.69 7.82 12.61
N LEU A 123 -22.54 6.81 12.79
CA LEU A 123 -23.38 6.28 11.72
C LEU A 123 -24.63 7.15 11.55
N PRO A 124 -24.96 7.59 10.31
CA PRO A 124 -26.24 8.21 10.00
C PRO A 124 -27.41 7.28 10.34
N ARG A 125 -28.53 7.85 10.77
CA ARG A 125 -29.78 7.11 11.01
C ARG A 125 -30.89 7.68 10.15
N PHE A 126 -31.70 6.78 9.58
CA PHE A 126 -32.79 7.13 8.67
C PHE A 126 -34.10 6.63 9.28
N ALA A 127 -35.05 7.54 9.54
CA ALA A 127 -36.30 7.21 10.22
C ALA A 127 -37.20 6.26 9.39
N ASP A 128 -37.09 6.36 8.07
CA ASP A 128 -37.80 5.52 7.10
C ASP A 128 -37.15 4.13 6.92
N GLN A 129 -35.90 3.93 7.36
CA GLN A 129 -35.18 2.66 7.29
C GLN A 129 -34.29 2.48 8.54
N PRO A 130 -34.89 2.17 9.70
CA PRO A 130 -34.14 2.08 10.96
C PRO A 130 -33.20 0.86 11.02
N GLU A 131 -33.46 -0.18 10.24
CA GLU A 131 -32.70 -1.44 10.21
C GLU A 131 -31.49 -1.42 9.26
N LEU A 132 -31.16 -0.25 8.69
CA LEU A 132 -30.10 -0.12 7.71
C LEU A 132 -28.73 -0.45 8.32
N GLY A 133 -27.98 -1.35 7.69
CA GLY A 133 -26.65 -1.76 8.15
C GLY A 133 -25.64 -0.59 8.17
N PRO A 134 -24.55 -0.69 8.95
CA PRO A 134 -23.56 0.39 9.07
C PRO A 134 -22.97 0.86 7.74
N ILE A 135 -22.64 -0.07 6.84
CA ILE A 135 -22.07 0.25 5.52
C ILE A 135 -23.11 0.96 4.66
N ASP A 136 -24.33 0.40 4.59
CA ASP A 136 -25.42 0.96 3.80
C ASP A 136 -25.82 2.35 4.31
N ALA A 137 -25.81 2.60 5.62
CA ALA A 137 -26.07 3.92 6.17
C ALA A 137 -25.05 4.97 5.72
N LEU A 138 -23.76 4.60 5.66
CA LEU A 138 -22.71 5.47 5.13
C LEU A 138 -22.87 5.71 3.63
N VAL A 139 -23.22 4.68 2.86
CA VAL A 139 -23.47 4.79 1.41
C VAL A 139 -24.68 5.67 1.12
N ARG A 140 -25.81 5.42 1.80
CA ARG A 140 -27.07 6.17 1.63
C ARG A 140 -26.89 7.65 1.95
N ALA A 141 -26.14 7.98 3.00
CA ALA A 141 -25.84 9.38 3.33
C ALA A 141 -25.10 10.11 2.19
N LYS A 142 -24.18 9.42 1.49
CA LYS A 142 -23.48 9.98 0.32
C LYS A 142 -24.38 10.07 -0.90
N LEU A 143 -25.31 9.14 -1.09
CA LEU A 143 -26.31 9.18 -2.16
C LEU A 143 -27.29 10.34 -1.97
N GLN A 144 -27.84 10.51 -0.77
CA GLN A 144 -28.79 11.60 -0.49
C GLN A 144 -28.16 12.99 -0.65
N ALA A 145 -26.89 13.17 -0.29
CA ALA A 145 -26.16 14.42 -0.55
C ALA A 145 -26.07 14.76 -2.05
N LYS A 146 -26.24 13.76 -2.93
CA LYS A 146 -26.30 13.88 -4.40
C LYS A 146 -27.73 13.76 -4.95
N GLN A 147 -28.75 13.79 -4.08
CA GLN A 147 -30.16 13.63 -4.45
C GLN A 147 -30.46 12.26 -5.11
N LEU A 148 -29.77 11.21 -4.66
CA LEU A 148 -29.96 9.83 -5.09
C LEU A 148 -30.40 8.96 -3.91
N ASP A 149 -30.98 7.79 -4.21
CA ASP A 149 -31.21 6.72 -3.25
C ASP A 149 -30.74 5.38 -3.85
N PHE A 150 -30.87 4.29 -3.08
CA PHE A 150 -30.54 2.96 -3.58
C PHE A 150 -31.36 2.58 -4.81
N ALA A 151 -30.73 1.82 -5.70
CA ALA A 151 -31.46 1.13 -6.75
C ALA A 151 -32.40 0.06 -6.14
N PRO A 152 -33.47 -0.32 -6.84
CA PRO A 152 -34.31 -1.44 -6.42
C PRO A 152 -33.48 -2.71 -6.18
N GLU A 153 -33.88 -3.48 -5.18
CA GLU A 153 -33.24 -4.77 -4.89
C GLU A 153 -33.36 -5.71 -6.09
N ALA A 154 -32.30 -6.49 -6.33
CA ALA A 154 -32.30 -7.47 -7.40
C ALA A 154 -33.25 -8.63 -7.10
N ASP A 155 -33.76 -9.30 -8.14
CA ASP A 155 -34.58 -10.49 -7.96
C ASP A 155 -33.77 -11.63 -7.29
N ARG A 156 -34.49 -12.57 -6.66
CA ARG A 156 -33.88 -13.68 -5.90
C ARG A 156 -32.95 -14.56 -6.74
N ALA A 157 -33.26 -14.79 -8.02
CA ALA A 157 -32.40 -15.60 -8.88
C ALA A 157 -31.07 -14.87 -9.17
N THR A 158 -31.12 -13.56 -9.38
CA THR A 158 -29.95 -12.70 -9.50
C THR A 158 -29.14 -12.67 -8.21
N LEU A 159 -29.79 -12.53 -7.04
CA LEU A 159 -29.12 -12.46 -5.75
C LEU A 159 -28.32 -13.73 -5.42
N ILE A 160 -28.92 -14.92 -5.54
CA ILE A 160 -28.20 -16.17 -5.25
C ILE A 160 -27.04 -16.40 -6.21
N ARG A 161 -27.20 -16.06 -7.49
CA ARG A 161 -26.12 -16.18 -8.47
C ARG A 161 -24.93 -15.30 -8.08
N ARG A 162 -25.17 -14.03 -7.74
CA ARG A 162 -24.12 -13.09 -7.33
C ARG A 162 -23.44 -13.55 -6.04
N ALA A 163 -24.22 -13.81 -4.99
CA ALA A 163 -23.69 -14.22 -3.69
C ALA A 163 -22.83 -15.48 -3.77
N THR A 164 -23.27 -16.50 -4.51
CA THR A 164 -22.51 -17.76 -4.66
C THR A 164 -21.21 -17.52 -5.44
N LEU A 165 -21.26 -16.79 -6.56
CA LEU A 165 -20.05 -16.50 -7.35
C LEU A 165 -19.05 -15.63 -6.58
N ASP A 166 -19.53 -14.65 -5.82
CA ASP A 166 -18.67 -13.75 -5.06
C ASP A 166 -18.01 -14.48 -3.88
N LEU A 167 -18.78 -15.25 -3.11
CA LEU A 167 -18.28 -15.91 -1.90
C LEU A 167 -17.53 -17.20 -2.18
N THR A 168 -17.95 -18.01 -3.15
CA THR A 168 -17.36 -19.34 -3.40
C THR A 168 -16.72 -19.48 -4.78
N GLY A 169 -16.94 -18.53 -5.69
CA GLY A 169 -16.44 -18.62 -7.07
C GLY A 169 -17.19 -19.61 -7.95
N LEU A 170 -18.22 -20.27 -7.43
CA LEU A 170 -19.00 -21.29 -8.13
C LEU A 170 -20.43 -20.79 -8.39
N PRO A 171 -21.07 -21.19 -9.50
CA PRO A 171 -22.49 -20.94 -9.67
C PRO A 171 -23.30 -21.82 -8.70
N PRO A 172 -24.50 -21.38 -8.25
CA PRO A 172 -25.39 -22.24 -7.48
C PRO A 172 -25.88 -23.40 -8.36
N THR A 173 -26.14 -24.56 -7.75
CA THR A 173 -26.83 -25.65 -8.45
C THR A 173 -28.29 -25.26 -8.75
N PRO A 174 -28.93 -25.86 -9.76
CA PRO A 174 -30.35 -25.61 -10.04
C PRO A 174 -31.26 -25.85 -8.83
N ALA A 175 -30.94 -26.86 -8.01
CA ALA A 175 -31.71 -27.19 -6.80
C ALA A 175 -31.56 -26.11 -5.71
N GLU A 176 -30.34 -25.63 -5.46
CA GLU A 176 -30.10 -24.54 -4.50
C GLU A 176 -30.76 -23.23 -4.95
N ALA A 177 -30.69 -22.92 -6.25
CA ALA A 177 -31.36 -21.75 -6.83
C ALA A 177 -32.88 -21.84 -6.64
N ALA A 178 -33.50 -22.97 -6.98
CA ALA A 178 -34.92 -23.18 -6.80
C ALA A 178 -35.34 -23.09 -5.32
N ALA A 179 -34.56 -23.68 -4.41
CA ALA A 179 -34.83 -23.63 -2.97
C ALA A 179 -34.79 -22.19 -2.43
N PHE A 180 -33.77 -21.41 -2.78
CA PHE A 180 -33.66 -20.01 -2.34
C PHE A 180 -34.73 -19.11 -2.95
N VAL A 181 -35.08 -19.31 -4.22
CA VAL A 181 -36.15 -18.53 -4.87
C VAL A 181 -37.51 -18.79 -4.20
N ALA A 182 -37.76 -20.03 -3.75
CA ALA A 182 -38.99 -20.41 -3.07
C ALA A 182 -39.04 -20.01 -1.57
N ASP A 183 -37.90 -19.76 -0.92
CA ASP A 183 -37.83 -19.47 0.51
C ASP A 183 -38.27 -18.03 0.84
N THR A 184 -39.55 -17.82 1.11
CA THR A 184 -40.11 -16.48 1.42
C THR A 184 -39.82 -15.98 2.84
N SER A 185 -39.02 -16.70 3.64
CA SER A 185 -38.68 -16.24 5.00
C SER A 185 -37.91 -14.91 4.98
N PRO A 186 -38.12 -14.04 5.99
CA PRO A 186 -37.46 -12.73 6.06
C PRO A 186 -35.94 -12.85 6.23
N ASP A 187 -35.44 -13.99 6.69
CA ASP A 187 -34.03 -14.30 6.90
C ASP A 187 -33.42 -15.21 5.82
N ALA A 188 -34.13 -15.47 4.72
CA ALA A 188 -33.69 -16.34 3.64
C ALA A 188 -32.31 -15.96 3.08
N TYR A 189 -32.06 -14.65 2.90
CA TYR A 189 -30.78 -14.15 2.40
C TYR A 189 -29.65 -14.34 3.42
N ALA A 190 -29.90 -14.06 4.70
CA ALA A 190 -28.91 -14.30 5.76
C ALA A 190 -28.51 -15.78 5.85
N LYS A 191 -29.51 -16.68 5.84
CA LYS A 191 -29.28 -18.14 5.80
C LYS A 191 -28.46 -18.58 4.58
N LEU A 192 -28.71 -17.98 3.42
CA LEU A 192 -27.90 -18.22 2.22
C LEU A 192 -26.44 -17.83 2.45
N ILE A 193 -26.19 -16.63 2.97
CA ILE A 193 -24.84 -16.13 3.24
C ILE A 193 -24.11 -17.01 4.26
N ASP A 194 -24.74 -17.36 5.38
CA ASP A 194 -24.15 -18.23 6.40
C ASP A 194 -23.75 -19.59 5.82
N ARG A 195 -24.62 -20.18 4.98
CA ARG A 195 -24.32 -21.44 4.29
C ARG A 195 -23.13 -21.32 3.33
N LEU A 196 -23.01 -20.20 2.62
CA LEU A 196 -21.91 -19.96 1.69
C LEU A 196 -20.59 -19.73 2.41
N LEU A 197 -20.60 -18.95 3.51
CA LEU A 197 -19.43 -18.73 4.35
C LEU A 197 -18.94 -20.01 5.04
N ALA A 198 -19.86 -20.92 5.40
CA ALA A 198 -19.53 -22.23 5.96
C ALA A 198 -19.00 -23.26 4.93
N SER A 199 -19.05 -22.94 3.63
CA SER A 199 -18.56 -23.84 2.57
C SER A 199 -17.04 -23.82 2.51
N SER A 200 -16.38 -24.97 2.30
CA SER A 200 -14.93 -25.02 2.08
C SER A 200 -14.48 -24.19 0.86
N ALA A 201 -15.36 -24.05 -0.13
CA ALA A 201 -15.13 -23.27 -1.33
C ALA A 201 -14.98 -21.77 -1.04
N TYR A 202 -15.48 -21.27 0.10
CA TYR A 202 -15.24 -19.89 0.53
C TYR A 202 -13.75 -19.62 0.74
N GLY A 203 -13.10 -20.43 1.57
CA GLY A 203 -11.66 -20.33 1.82
C GLY A 203 -10.84 -20.53 0.55
N GLU A 204 -11.23 -21.47 -0.33
CA GLU A 204 -10.57 -21.65 -1.63
C GLU A 204 -10.70 -20.40 -2.52
N ARG A 205 -11.89 -19.81 -2.59
CA ARG A 205 -12.16 -18.59 -3.37
C ARG A 205 -11.32 -17.43 -2.90
N TRP A 206 -11.36 -17.15 -1.60
CA TRP A 206 -10.73 -16.00 -0.98
C TRP A 206 -9.22 -16.16 -0.80
N ALA A 207 -8.72 -17.38 -0.57
CA ALA A 207 -7.29 -17.65 -0.50
C ALA A 207 -6.58 -17.23 -1.79
N ARG A 208 -7.20 -17.38 -2.96
CA ARG A 208 -6.58 -16.95 -4.24
C ARG A 208 -6.23 -15.46 -4.24
N HIS A 209 -7.06 -14.60 -3.64
CA HIS A 209 -6.76 -13.17 -3.55
C HIS A 209 -5.56 -12.91 -2.66
N TRP A 210 -5.45 -13.62 -1.53
CA TRP A 210 -4.29 -13.50 -0.65
C TRP A 210 -3.02 -14.08 -1.27
N LEU A 211 -3.12 -15.26 -1.88
CA LEU A 211 -2.00 -15.97 -2.50
C LEU A 211 -1.39 -15.17 -3.66
N ASP A 212 -2.22 -14.44 -4.41
CA ASP A 212 -1.77 -13.51 -5.45
C ASP A 212 -0.90 -12.38 -4.86
N VAL A 213 -1.38 -11.69 -3.81
CA VAL A 213 -0.62 -10.61 -3.18
C VAL A 213 0.58 -11.11 -2.35
N ALA A 214 0.52 -12.36 -1.87
CA ALA A 214 1.62 -13.02 -1.20
C ALA A 214 2.70 -13.50 -2.18
N GLY A 215 2.45 -13.49 -3.50
CA GLY A 215 3.39 -13.95 -4.51
C GLY A 215 3.49 -15.48 -4.60
N TYR A 216 2.46 -16.22 -4.22
CA TYR A 216 2.48 -17.68 -4.24
C TYR A 216 2.82 -18.22 -5.64
N ALA A 217 3.83 -19.09 -5.69
CA ALA A 217 4.20 -19.85 -6.88
C ALA A 217 4.62 -21.27 -6.48
N ASP A 218 4.33 -22.22 -7.36
CA ASP A 218 4.80 -23.61 -7.22
C ASP A 218 6.26 -23.79 -7.68
N THR A 219 6.92 -22.73 -8.12
CA THR A 219 8.32 -22.70 -8.58
C THR A 219 9.08 -21.50 -7.98
N ASN A 220 10.40 -21.46 -8.16
CA ASN A 220 11.26 -20.40 -7.63
C ASN A 220 11.15 -19.06 -8.36
N GLY A 221 10.62 -19.02 -9.57
CA GLY A 221 10.41 -17.82 -10.38
C GLY A 221 11.69 -17.04 -10.68
N TYR A 222 12.87 -17.69 -10.64
CA TYR A 222 14.16 -17.04 -10.75
C TYR A 222 14.98 -17.58 -11.92
N ALA A 223 15.25 -16.72 -12.91
CA ALA A 223 16.01 -17.02 -14.12
C ALA A 223 15.49 -18.29 -14.85
N ASP A 224 16.32 -18.88 -15.71
CA ASP A 224 15.93 -20.01 -16.58
C ASP A 224 15.82 -21.35 -15.83
N ALA A 225 16.38 -21.46 -14.61
CA ALA A 225 16.38 -22.70 -13.84
C ALA A 225 15.00 -23.02 -13.24
N ASP A 226 14.30 -21.99 -12.76
CA ASP A 226 12.93 -22.00 -12.22
C ASP A 226 12.49 -23.33 -11.56
N SER A 227 13.21 -23.76 -10.51
CA SER A 227 12.96 -25.08 -9.93
C SER A 227 11.64 -25.16 -9.18
N ILE A 228 11.05 -26.36 -9.17
CA ILE A 228 9.79 -26.65 -8.49
C ILE A 228 9.98 -26.58 -6.98
N ARG A 229 9.01 -25.99 -6.29
CA ARG A 229 8.89 -25.98 -4.82
C ARG A 229 7.98 -27.13 -4.37
N PRO A 230 8.52 -28.31 -4.03
CA PRO A 230 7.71 -29.53 -3.82
C PRO A 230 6.70 -29.43 -2.67
N TYR A 231 6.89 -28.46 -1.76
CA TYR A 231 6.06 -28.31 -0.56
C TYR A 231 5.32 -26.96 -0.49
N ALA A 232 5.37 -26.14 -1.54
CA ALA A 232 4.70 -24.82 -1.57
C ALA A 232 3.19 -24.93 -1.25
N TRP A 233 2.54 -25.98 -1.76
CA TRP A 233 1.11 -26.24 -1.54
C TRP A 233 0.70 -26.27 -0.06
N ARG A 234 1.61 -26.56 0.87
CA ARG A 234 1.31 -26.52 2.32
C ARG A 234 0.94 -25.11 2.77
N TYR A 235 1.61 -24.08 2.25
CA TYR A 235 1.29 -22.68 2.51
C TYR A 235 -0.06 -22.30 1.92
N ARG A 236 -0.33 -22.69 0.67
CA ARG A 236 -1.66 -22.52 0.04
C ARG A 236 -2.76 -23.09 0.92
N ASP A 237 -2.61 -24.34 1.34
CA ASP A 237 -3.61 -25.04 2.14
C ASP A 237 -3.75 -24.43 3.55
N TYR A 238 -2.66 -23.92 4.14
CA TYR A 238 -2.71 -23.16 5.38
C TYR A 238 -3.55 -21.88 5.24
N VAL A 239 -3.40 -21.13 4.14
CA VAL A 239 -4.21 -19.92 3.89
C VAL A 239 -5.69 -20.28 3.74
N ILE A 240 -5.99 -21.32 2.97
CA ILE A 240 -7.37 -21.81 2.78
C ILE A 240 -8.00 -22.21 4.12
N ARG A 241 -7.29 -23.00 4.94
CA ARG A 241 -7.76 -23.40 6.27
C ARG A 241 -7.94 -22.20 7.20
N SER A 242 -7.01 -21.25 7.19
CA SER A 242 -7.08 -20.06 8.05
C SER A 242 -8.31 -19.20 7.74
N LEU A 243 -8.66 -19.04 6.46
CA LEU A 243 -9.86 -18.31 6.05
C LEU A 243 -11.15 -19.06 6.40
N ASN A 244 -11.21 -20.37 6.15
CA ASN A 244 -12.38 -21.19 6.49
C ASN A 244 -12.61 -21.29 8.02
N ALA A 245 -11.55 -21.22 8.81
CA ALA A 245 -11.62 -21.24 10.27
C ALA A 245 -11.87 -19.86 10.90
N ASP A 246 -12.07 -18.81 10.09
CA ASP A 246 -12.20 -17.41 10.54
C ASP A 246 -11.06 -17.00 11.48
N LYS A 247 -9.82 -17.34 11.12
CA LYS A 247 -8.64 -17.03 11.94
C LYS A 247 -8.54 -15.52 12.13
N PRO A 248 -8.37 -15.02 13.37
CA PRO A 248 -8.17 -13.60 13.61
C PRO A 248 -7.03 -13.03 12.75
N TRP A 249 -7.30 -11.91 12.10
CA TRP A 249 -6.38 -11.30 11.13
C TRP A 249 -5.00 -10.98 11.74
N ASP A 250 -4.96 -10.56 13.01
CA ASP A 250 -3.72 -10.31 13.74
C ASP A 250 -2.89 -11.60 13.87
N ARG A 251 -3.53 -12.73 14.22
CA ARG A 251 -2.86 -14.03 14.34
C ARG A 251 -2.37 -14.53 12.99
N PHE A 252 -3.19 -14.42 11.95
CA PHE A 252 -2.81 -14.81 10.59
C PHE A 252 -1.56 -14.06 10.11
N ILE A 253 -1.49 -12.74 10.31
CA ILE A 253 -0.30 -11.96 9.96
C ILE A 253 0.90 -12.35 10.84
N GLN A 254 0.72 -12.47 12.15
CA GLN A 254 1.81 -12.80 13.08
C GLN A 254 2.44 -14.15 12.77
N GLU A 255 1.64 -15.18 12.52
CA GLU A 255 2.13 -16.50 12.12
C GLU A 255 2.94 -16.44 10.83
N GLN A 256 2.51 -15.64 9.85
CA GLN A 256 3.25 -15.51 8.59
C GLN A 256 4.59 -14.76 8.72
N LEU A 257 4.68 -13.76 9.60
CA LEU A 257 5.89 -12.96 9.78
C LEU A 257 6.88 -13.59 10.77
N ALA A 258 6.39 -14.40 11.70
CA ALA A 258 7.15 -14.81 12.88
C ALA A 258 6.70 -16.15 13.45
N GLY A 259 6.13 -17.05 12.65
CA GLY A 259 5.58 -18.32 13.13
C GLY A 259 6.61 -19.24 13.81
N ASP A 260 7.86 -19.18 13.40
CA ASP A 260 9.00 -19.83 14.04
C ASP A 260 9.37 -19.17 15.38
N GLU A 261 9.47 -17.85 15.41
CA GLU A 261 9.76 -17.06 16.63
C GLU A 261 8.66 -17.23 17.69
N LEU A 262 7.38 -17.18 17.29
CA LEU A 262 6.23 -17.43 18.18
C LEU A 262 6.27 -18.82 18.83
N ASN A 263 6.99 -19.76 18.21
CA ASN A 263 7.12 -21.13 18.66
C ASN A 263 8.52 -21.48 19.20
N ALA A 264 9.36 -20.46 19.41
CA ALA A 264 10.74 -20.56 19.87
C ALA A 264 11.57 -21.59 19.07
N VAL A 265 11.37 -21.60 17.74
CA VAL A 265 12.06 -22.50 16.83
C VAL A 265 13.38 -21.89 16.39
N SER A 266 14.42 -22.71 16.36
CA SER A 266 15.78 -22.34 15.96
C SER A 266 16.41 -23.49 15.19
N ALA A 267 17.58 -23.25 14.60
CA ALA A 267 18.36 -24.30 13.94
C ALA A 267 18.65 -25.51 14.84
N ALA A 268 18.72 -25.31 16.16
CA ALA A 268 19.01 -26.37 17.13
C ALA A 268 17.83 -27.31 17.41
N ASN A 269 16.58 -26.85 17.23
CA ASN A 269 15.39 -27.61 17.61
C ASN A 269 14.37 -27.80 16.47
N ILE A 270 14.66 -27.31 15.25
CA ILE A 270 13.74 -27.41 14.10
C ILE A 270 13.29 -28.86 13.85
N ALA A 271 14.20 -29.83 13.97
CA ALA A 271 13.90 -31.24 13.72
C ALA A 271 12.83 -31.82 14.67
N THR A 272 12.76 -31.35 15.92
CA THR A 272 11.71 -31.75 16.85
C THR A 272 10.48 -30.86 16.73
N ALA A 273 10.66 -29.57 16.44
CA ALA A 273 9.57 -28.62 16.29
C ALA A 273 8.63 -28.97 15.13
N VAL A 274 9.14 -29.45 14.00
CA VAL A 274 8.32 -29.85 12.85
C VAL A 274 7.49 -31.11 13.09
N LEU A 275 7.76 -31.85 14.17
CA LEU A 275 7.00 -33.04 14.56
C LEU A 275 5.87 -32.72 15.55
N ASP A 276 5.84 -31.50 16.08
CA ASP A 276 4.81 -31.04 17.02
C ASP A 276 3.60 -30.50 16.24
N PRO A 277 2.43 -31.18 16.26
CA PRO A 277 1.26 -30.76 15.52
C PRO A 277 0.76 -29.36 15.89
N SER A 278 1.03 -28.89 17.11
CA SER A 278 0.62 -27.55 17.57
C SER A 278 1.42 -26.43 16.89
N LYS A 279 2.57 -26.75 16.30
CA LYS A 279 3.48 -25.78 15.65
C LYS A 279 3.38 -25.77 14.13
N ILE A 280 2.84 -26.83 13.53
CA ILE A 280 2.85 -27.04 12.07
C ILE A 280 2.28 -25.84 11.32
N ASP A 281 1.12 -25.31 11.76
CA ASP A 281 0.46 -24.21 11.05
C ASP A 281 1.29 -22.93 11.09
N ALA A 282 1.81 -22.54 12.27
CA ALA A 282 2.66 -21.36 12.39
C ALA A 282 3.97 -21.51 11.59
N LEU A 283 4.62 -22.67 11.64
CA LEU A 283 5.84 -22.93 10.86
C LEU A 283 5.56 -22.95 9.35
N THR A 284 4.40 -23.47 8.94
CA THR A 284 3.96 -23.44 7.54
C THR A 284 3.66 -22.00 7.10
N ALA A 285 3.09 -21.17 7.97
CA ALA A 285 2.76 -19.79 7.69
C ALA A 285 4.01 -18.95 7.39
N THR A 286 5.12 -19.18 8.10
CA THR A 286 6.42 -18.50 7.87
C THR A 286 6.92 -18.66 6.43
N ALA A 287 6.46 -19.67 5.68
CA ALA A 287 6.76 -19.82 4.25
C ALA A 287 6.33 -18.59 3.42
N TYR A 288 5.41 -17.76 3.93
CA TYR A 288 5.09 -16.44 3.38
C TYR A 288 6.34 -15.61 3.04
N LEU A 289 7.35 -15.60 3.91
CA LEU A 289 8.61 -14.87 3.71
C LEU A 289 9.51 -15.50 2.62
N ARG A 290 9.08 -16.59 2.01
CA ARG A 290 9.77 -17.29 0.90
C ARG A 290 8.94 -17.29 -0.38
N MET A 291 7.78 -16.64 -0.41
CA MET A 291 6.93 -16.66 -1.61
C MET A 291 7.47 -15.81 -2.76
N GLY A 292 8.36 -14.84 -2.48
CA GLY A 292 9.04 -14.10 -3.54
C GLY A 292 9.95 -14.98 -4.42
N PRO A 293 10.34 -14.49 -5.61
CA PRO A 293 11.36 -15.12 -6.43
C PRO A 293 12.63 -15.42 -5.64
N ASP A 294 13.18 -16.62 -5.82
CA ASP A 294 14.29 -17.10 -5.00
C ASP A 294 15.25 -17.99 -5.80
N GLY A 295 16.35 -17.40 -6.27
CA GLY A 295 17.39 -18.14 -6.98
C GLY A 295 18.42 -18.82 -6.07
N THR A 296 18.29 -18.71 -4.75
CA THR A 296 19.35 -19.16 -3.82
C THR A 296 19.49 -20.68 -3.74
N GLY A 297 18.45 -21.41 -4.13
CA GLY A 297 18.46 -22.87 -4.26
C GLY A 297 18.83 -23.37 -5.67
N ASP A 298 18.94 -22.49 -6.66
CA ASP A 298 19.19 -22.83 -8.06
C ASP A 298 20.65 -22.62 -8.48
N THR A 299 21.04 -23.21 -9.61
CA THR A 299 22.33 -22.90 -10.22
C THR A 299 22.25 -21.54 -10.90
N VAL A 300 22.85 -20.53 -10.27
CA VAL A 300 22.85 -19.14 -10.74
C VAL A 300 24.26 -18.64 -10.99
N ALA A 301 24.40 -17.65 -11.89
CA ALA A 301 25.71 -17.08 -12.22
C ALA A 301 26.32 -16.27 -11.07
N ASP A 302 25.49 -15.58 -10.28
CA ASP A 302 25.89 -14.78 -9.12
C ASP A 302 24.94 -15.06 -7.94
N LEU A 303 25.44 -15.81 -6.96
CA LEU A 303 24.69 -16.20 -5.77
C LEU A 303 24.46 -15.03 -4.81
N GLU A 304 25.39 -14.08 -4.72
CA GLU A 304 25.25 -12.92 -3.82
C GLU A 304 24.19 -11.96 -4.36
N LEU A 305 24.15 -11.76 -5.68
CA LEU A 305 23.07 -11.03 -6.33
C LEU A 305 21.71 -11.71 -6.09
N ALA A 306 21.63 -13.04 -6.24
CA ALA A 306 20.39 -13.79 -6.01
C ALA A 306 19.88 -13.66 -4.57
N LYS A 307 20.77 -13.71 -3.57
CA LYS A 307 20.42 -13.48 -2.15
C LYS A 307 19.85 -12.08 -1.94
N ASN A 308 20.52 -11.05 -2.46
CA ASN A 308 20.06 -9.67 -2.33
C ASN A 308 18.69 -9.45 -3.00
N GLN A 309 18.49 -10.04 -4.18
CA GLN A 309 17.20 -9.94 -4.90
C GLN A 309 16.08 -10.64 -4.14
N SER A 310 16.32 -11.85 -3.60
CA SER A 310 15.32 -12.58 -2.81
C SER A 310 14.89 -11.79 -1.56
N ILE A 311 15.83 -11.14 -0.86
CA ILE A 311 15.51 -10.26 0.27
C ILE A 311 14.69 -9.05 -0.19
N ALA A 312 15.09 -8.40 -1.29
CA ALA A 312 14.38 -7.24 -1.83
C ALA A 312 12.93 -7.60 -2.23
N ASP A 313 12.73 -8.74 -2.89
CA ASP A 313 11.40 -9.22 -3.28
C ASP A 313 10.54 -9.63 -2.07
N THR A 314 11.15 -10.22 -1.04
CA THR A 314 10.47 -10.51 0.23
C THR A 314 9.97 -9.22 0.88
N LEU A 315 10.83 -8.20 0.98
CA LEU A 315 10.45 -6.88 1.52
C LEU A 315 9.36 -6.22 0.68
N ARG A 316 9.43 -6.34 -0.65
CA ARG A 316 8.39 -5.85 -1.55
C ARG A 316 7.05 -6.51 -1.24
N ILE A 317 6.98 -7.84 -1.18
CA ILE A 317 5.75 -8.58 -0.86
C ILE A 317 5.20 -8.16 0.51
N VAL A 318 6.06 -8.14 1.54
CA VAL A 318 5.67 -7.77 2.91
C VAL A 318 5.06 -6.38 2.96
N THR A 319 5.71 -5.40 2.35
CA THR A 319 5.23 -4.01 2.39
C THR A 319 3.99 -3.80 1.55
N THR A 320 3.93 -4.34 0.33
CA THR A 320 2.77 -4.11 -0.55
C THR A 320 1.52 -4.83 -0.04
N SER A 321 1.64 -6.05 0.47
CA SER A 321 0.47 -6.84 0.92
C SER A 321 -0.05 -6.41 2.29
N LEU A 322 0.83 -6.03 3.24
CA LEU A 322 0.41 -5.71 4.61
C LEU A 322 0.15 -4.23 4.83
N THR A 323 0.90 -3.35 4.17
CA THR A 323 0.80 -1.89 4.40
C THR A 323 0.14 -1.15 3.24
N GLY A 324 0.00 -1.79 2.07
CA GLY A 324 -0.44 -1.11 0.85
C GLY A 324 0.56 -0.07 0.33
N LEU A 325 1.81 -0.11 0.81
CA LEU A 325 2.87 0.83 0.42
C LEU A 325 3.91 0.14 -0.44
N THR A 326 4.40 0.86 -1.44
CA THR A 326 5.55 0.44 -2.24
C THR A 326 6.82 1.00 -1.62
N VAL A 327 7.69 0.13 -1.09
CA VAL A 327 9.03 0.54 -0.59
C VAL A 327 10.17 0.11 -1.51
N ALA A 328 9.87 -0.49 -2.67
CA ALA A 328 10.88 -1.05 -3.58
C ALA A 328 11.92 -0.01 -4.05
N CYS A 329 11.54 1.27 -4.13
CA CYS A 329 12.48 2.36 -4.43
C CYS A 329 13.63 2.46 -3.42
N ALA A 330 13.41 2.05 -2.17
CA ALA A 330 14.42 2.03 -1.11
C ALA A 330 15.53 0.99 -1.33
N GLN A 331 15.39 0.11 -2.32
CA GLN A 331 16.47 -0.76 -2.76
C GLN A 331 17.66 0.05 -3.32
N CYS A 332 17.39 1.20 -3.95
CA CYS A 332 18.40 1.98 -4.67
C CYS A 332 18.51 3.43 -4.19
N HIS A 333 17.58 3.89 -3.35
CA HIS A 333 17.48 5.28 -2.93
C HIS A 333 17.26 5.38 -1.42
N ASP A 334 17.77 6.45 -0.82
CA ASP A 334 17.41 6.82 0.55
C ASP A 334 15.99 7.43 0.58
N HIS A 335 15.19 7.05 1.57
CA HIS A 335 13.79 7.47 1.73
C HIS A 335 13.51 8.16 3.06
#